data_AF-A0A9X3I1K3-F1
#
_entry.id   AF-A0A9X3I1K3-F1
#
_cell.length_a   1.000
_cell.length_b   1.000
_cell.length_c   1.000
_cell.angle_alpha   90.00
_cell.angle_beta   90.00
_cell.angle_gamma   90.00
#
_symmetry.space_group_name_H-M   'P 1'
#
loop_
_entity.id
_entity.type
_entity.pdbx_description
1 polymer ?
#
loop_
_entity_poly.entity_id
_entity_poly.type
_entity_poly.pdbx_seq_one_letter_code
_entity_poly.pdbx_strand_id
1 'polypeptide(L)' 'MNKMEIREKLIAEIKQVENVKLLKVLYNMLTGEVIEKDYVLNEAQISAINEAREQYRGGEFFTNEEVDRGTEEWLKE' A
#
# COMPACT_ATOMS: atom_id res chain seq x y z
N MET A 1 -26.60 -14.05 -4.92
CA MET A 1 -26.27 -14.68 -3.63
C MET A 1 -26.95 -13.90 -2.52
N ASN A 2 -27.61 -14.59 -1.60
CA ASN A 2 -28.22 -13.97 -0.43
C ASN A 2 -27.21 -13.83 0.72
N LYS A 3 -27.59 -13.09 1.77
CA LYS A 3 -26.72 -12.79 2.92
C LYS A 3 -26.20 -14.04 3.65
N MET A 4 -27.01 -15.09 3.69
CA MET A 4 -26.68 -16.37 4.32
C MET A 4 -25.65 -17.13 3.49
N GLU A 5 -25.87 -17.24 2.18
CA GLU A 5 -24.95 -17.88 1.23
C GLU A 5 -23.57 -17.21 1.23
N ILE A 6 -23.51 -15.88 1.32
CA ILE A 6 -22.24 -15.14 1.42
C ILE A 6 -21.49 -15.54 2.69
N ARG A 7 -22.18 -15.59 3.83
CA ARG A 7 -21.57 -15.94 5.13
C ARG A 7 -21.05 -17.37 5.14
N GLU A 8 -21.81 -18.31 4.61
CA GLU A 8 -21.42 -19.73 4.56
C GLU A 8 -20.20 -19.96 3.70
N LYS A 9 -20.15 -19.34 2.50
CA LYS A 9 -18.96 -19.41 1.64
C LYS A 9 -17.74 -18.81 2.32
N LEU A 10 -17.87 -17.66 2.97
CA LEU A 10 -16.76 -17.04 3.69
C LEU A 10 -16.17 -17.96 4.78
N ILE A 11 -17.03 -18.60 5.57
CA ILE A 11 -16.61 -19.55 6.61
C ILE A 11 -15.90 -20.76 6.00
N ALA A 12 -16.41 -21.29 4.88
CA ALA A 12 -15.81 -22.42 4.20
C ALA A 12 -14.40 -22.10 3.69
N GLU A 13 -14.20 -20.94 3.07
CA GLU A 13 -12.89 -20.48 2.59
C GLU A 13 -11.91 -20.27 3.75
N ILE A 14 -12.34 -19.59 4.83
CA ILE A 14 -11.48 -19.33 6.00
C ILE A 14 -10.96 -20.64 6.62
N LYS A 15 -11.79 -21.70 6.66
CA LYS A 15 -11.39 -23.01 7.21
C LYS A 15 -10.28 -23.70 6.41
N GLN A 16 -10.09 -23.34 5.15
CA GLN A 16 -9.06 -23.92 4.29
C GLN A 16 -7.74 -23.13 4.32
N VAL A 17 -7.73 -21.94 4.92
CA VAL A 17 -6.53 -21.10 4.99
C VAL A 17 -5.63 -21.55 6.14
N GLU A 18 -4.46 -22.09 5.82
CA GLU A 18 -3.43 -22.44 6.83
C GLU A 18 -2.47 -21.28 7.14
N ASN A 19 -2.46 -20.24 6.30
CA ASN A 19 -1.58 -19.08 6.47
C ASN A 19 -2.08 -18.16 7.60
N VAL A 20 -1.42 -18.25 8.76
CA VAL A 20 -1.72 -17.46 9.97
C VAL A 20 -1.69 -15.95 9.72
N LYS A 21 -0.79 -15.44 8.87
CA LYS A 21 -0.74 -13.99 8.55
C LYS A 21 -2.00 -13.55 7.79
N LEU A 22 -2.47 -14.37 6.84
CA LEU A 22 -3.68 -14.11 6.08
C LEU A 22 -4.93 -14.17 6.99
N LEU A 23 -5.01 -15.18 7.86
CA LEU A 23 -6.10 -15.28 8.85
C LEU A 23 -6.18 -14.04 9.75
N LYS A 24 -5.03 -13.52 10.20
CA LYS A 24 -4.98 -12.31 11.03
C LYS A 24 -5.48 -11.08 10.28
N VAL A 25 -5.09 -10.92 9.02
CA VAL A 25 -5.55 -9.81 8.17
C VAL A 25 -7.07 -9.88 7.93
N LEU A 26 -7.60 -11.07 7.63
CA LEU A 26 -9.04 -11.29 7.44
C LEU A 26 -9.83 -11.03 8.73
N TYR A 27 -9.33 -11.49 9.87
CA TYR A 27 -9.93 -11.25 11.17
C TYR A 27 -10.05 -9.74 11.46
N ASN A 28 -8.98 -8.97 11.23
CA ASN A 28 -8.97 -7.53 11.47
C ASN A 28 -9.92 -6.76 10.55
N MET A 29 -9.99 -7.16 9.27
CA MET A 29 -10.97 -6.58 8.33
C MET A 29 -12.42 -6.83 8.78
N LEU A 30 -12.71 -8.01 9.34
CA LEU A 30 -14.06 -8.39 9.76
C LEU A 30 -14.46 -7.79 11.10
N THR A 31 -13.52 -7.62 12.02
CA THR A 31 -13.77 -7.07 13.37
C THR A 31 -13.69 -5.55 13.40
N GLY A 32 -13.07 -4.93 12.40
CA GLY A 32 -12.78 -3.50 12.42
C GLY A 32 -11.74 -3.12 13.48
N GLU A 33 -11.04 -4.10 14.07
CA GLU A 33 -9.84 -3.84 14.86
C GLU A 33 -8.77 -3.33 13.89
N VAL A 34 -8.65 -2.00 13.83
CA VAL A 34 -7.50 -1.34 13.22
C VAL A 34 -6.29 -1.86 13.99
N ILE A 35 -5.45 -2.65 13.33
CA ILE A 35 -4.11 -2.86 13.85
C ILE A 35 -3.51 -1.46 13.88
N GLU A 36 -3.35 -0.86 15.05
CA GLU A 36 -2.33 0.16 15.28
C GLU A 36 -0.98 -0.52 15.02
N LYS A 37 -0.69 -0.73 13.75
CA LYS A 37 0.65 -1.05 13.28
C LYS A 37 1.25 0.30 13.02
N ASP A 38 2.07 0.76 13.95
CA ASP A 38 3.00 1.83 13.69
C ASP A 38 3.82 1.42 12.47
N TYR A 39 3.56 2.07 11.34
CA TYR A 39 4.35 1.90 10.14
C TYR A 39 5.65 2.68 10.35
N VAL A 40 6.64 2.01 10.92
CA VAL A 40 7.98 2.57 11.12
C VAL A 40 8.74 2.48 9.81
N LEU A 41 9.20 3.63 9.33
CA LEU A 41 10.08 3.70 8.17
C LEU A 41 11.40 2.99 8.49
N ASN A 42 11.92 2.22 7.54
CA ASN A 42 13.28 1.70 7.66
C ASN A 42 14.31 2.80 7.32
N GLU A 43 15.58 2.55 7.64
CA GLU A 43 16.67 3.53 7.42
C GLU A 43 16.79 4.00 5.96
N ALA A 44 16.59 3.09 4.99
CA ALA A 44 16.65 3.45 3.57
C ALA A 44 15.52 4.41 3.18
N GLN A 45 14.31 4.20 3.71
CA GLN A 45 13.16 5.07 3.50
C GLN A 45 13.35 6.43 4.19
N ILE A 46 13.88 6.45 5.41
CA ILE A 46 14.22 7.68 6.12
C ILE A 46 15.25 8.49 5.32
N SER A 47 16.30 7.82 4.84
CA SER A 47 17.34 8.43 4.02
C SER A 47 16.76 9.03 2.73
N ALA A 48 15.93 8.27 2.01
CA ALA A 48 15.31 8.74 0.77
C ALA A 48 14.40 9.96 0.99
N ILE A 49 13.64 9.99 2.08
CA ILE A 49 12.80 11.14 2.42
C ILE A 49 13.65 12.37 2.79
N ASN A 50 14.74 12.17 3.53
CA ASN A 50 15.65 13.27 3.87
C ASN A 50 16.31 13.86 2.61
N GLU A 51 16.77 13.02 1.69
CA GLU A 51 17.30 13.45 0.40
C GLU A 51 16.26 14.24 -0.39
N ALA A 52 15.04 13.71 -0.55
CA ALA A 52 13.96 14.39 -1.27
C ALA A 52 13.60 15.75 -0.65
N ARG A 53 13.70 15.89 0.67
CA ARG A 53 13.48 17.17 1.38
C ARG A 53 14.58 18.19 1.06
N GLU A 54 15.84 17.77 0.99
CA GLU A 54 16.93 18.67 0.59
C GLU A 54 16.83 19.06 -0.88
N GLN A 55 16.51 18.10 -1.77
CA GLN A 55 16.26 18.35 -3.18
C GLN A 55 15.16 19.41 -3.38
N TYR A 56 14.02 19.25 -2.68
CA TYR A 56 12.93 20.22 -2.75
C TYR A 56 13.36 21.63 -2.30
N ARG A 57 14.14 21.73 -1.22
CA ARG A 57 14.70 23.01 -0.74
C ARG A 57 15.71 23.62 -1.71
N GLY A 58 16.49 22.78 -2.38
CA GLY A 58 17.47 23.16 -3.40
C GLY A 58 16.84 23.55 -4.75
N GLY A 59 15.53 23.35 -4.93
CA GLY A 59 14.86 23.54 -6.21
C GLY A 59 15.09 22.40 -7.19
N GLU A 60 15.60 21.26 -6.72
CA GLU A 60 15.83 20.03 -7.48
C GLU A 60 14.54 19.20 -7.53
N PHE A 61 13.47 19.80 -8.03
CA PHE A 61 12.18 19.13 -8.25
C PHE A 61 11.72 19.39 -9.68
N PHE A 62 10.91 18.46 -10.19
CA PHE A 62 10.26 18.64 -11.48
C PHE A 62 8.88 19.26 -11.28
N THR A 63 8.49 20.16 -12.18
CA THR A 63 7.09 20.55 -12.29
C THR A 63 6.29 19.44 -12.97
N ASN A 64 4.96 19.49 -12.83
CA ASN A 64 4.10 18.55 -13.52
C ASN A 64 4.33 18.60 -15.04
N GLU A 65 4.50 19.80 -15.63
CA GLU A 65 4.76 19.94 -17.07
C GLU A 65 6.11 19.33 -17.50
N GLU A 66 7.12 19.31 -16.63
CA GLU A 66 8.41 18.69 -16.91
C GLU A 66 8.32 17.17 -16.85
N VAL A 67 7.60 16.63 -15.88
CA VAL A 67 7.34 15.19 -15.75
C VAL A 67 6.50 14.68 -16.93
N ASP A 68 5.44 15.40 -17.30
CA ASP A 68 4.57 15.03 -18.41
C ASP A 68 5.34 14.98 -19.72
N ARG A 69 6.17 16.00 -19.99
CA ARG A 69 7.02 16.05 -21.19
C ARG A 69 8.03 14.91 -21.24
N GLY A 70 8.73 14.65 -20.14
CA GLY A 70 9.69 13.53 -20.07
C GLY A 70 9.00 12.17 -20.27
N THR A 71 7.78 12.03 -19.76
CA THR A 71 6.98 10.80 -19.97
C THR A 71 6.57 10.65 -21.43
N GLU A 72 6.12 11.71 -22.09
CA GLU A 72 5.79 11.70 -23.52
C GLU A 72 7.01 11.38 -24.42
N GLU A 73 8.19 11.84 -24.04
CA GLU A 73 9.45 11.54 -24.74
C GLU A 73 9.83 10.06 -24.59
N TRP A 74 9.75 9.52 -23.37
CA TRP A 74 10.02 8.10 -23.10
C TRP A 74 9.08 7.16 -23.86
N LEU A 75 7.80 7.51 -23.98
CA LEU A 75 6.81 6.68 -24.69
C LEU A 75 6.98 6.65 -26.22
N LYS A 76 7.87 7.48 -26.79
CA LYS A 76 8.18 7.51 -28.23
C LYS A 76 9.41 6.65 -28.58
N GLU A 77 10.11 6.10 -27.58
CA GLU A 77 11.17 5.10 -27.75
C GLU A 77 10.61 3.69 -27.93
#